data_AF-A0A151ZFE0-F1
#
_entry.id   AF-A0A151ZFE0-F1
#
_cell.length_a   1.000
_cell.length_b   1.000
_cell.length_c   1.000
_cell.angle_alpha   90.00
_cell.angle_beta   90.00
_cell.angle_gamma   90.00
#
_symmetry.space_group_name_H-M   'P 1'
#
loop_
_entity.id
_entity.type
_entity.pdbx_description
1 polymer ?
#
loop_
_entity_poly.entity_id
_entity_poly.type
_entity_poly.pdbx_seq_one_letter_code
_entity_poly.pdbx_strand_id
1 'polypeptide(L)'
;MGITKKFIVTNPAEFEGIIKEAVSSYKNVFVNFISNIDPTTCSLWCRDCQVSEPIVNKSFDKSKEELCLVECQIARDGYKGNPDHPYRTNPQIQLKAIPTLVFWNQDLPKKTLVEEECHDESNVDKYIASFVNKN
;
A
#
# COMPACT_ATOMS: atom_id res chain seq x y z
N MET A 1 -15.20 5.67 -15.12
CA MET A 1 -13.94 5.92 -14.41
C MET A 1 -14.12 5.26 -13.06
N GLY A 2 -13.28 4.28 -12.71
CA GLY A 2 -13.33 3.72 -11.36
C GLY A 2 -13.08 4.84 -10.36
N ILE A 3 -13.84 4.86 -9.27
CA ILE A 3 -13.58 5.81 -8.19
C ILE A 3 -12.51 5.16 -7.33
N THR A 4 -11.30 5.72 -7.32
CA THR A 4 -10.24 5.30 -6.41
C THR A 4 -10.32 6.15 -5.15
N LYS A 5 -10.68 5.55 -4.01
CA LYS A 5 -10.60 6.23 -2.72
C LYS A 5 -9.21 6.03 -2.13
N LYS A 6 -8.53 7.11 -1.77
CA LYS A 6 -7.22 7.07 -1.11
C LYS A 6 -7.34 7.49 0.35
N PHE A 7 -6.82 6.66 1.26
CA PHE A 7 -6.63 6.98 2.68
C PHE A 7 -5.13 7.09 2.95
N ILE A 8 -4.72 8.06 3.75
CA ILE A 8 -3.31 8.26 4.12
C ILE A 8 -3.17 7.98 5.60
N VAL A 9 -2.27 7.05 5.95
CA VAL A 9 -1.98 6.64 7.31
C VAL A 9 -0.53 6.96 7.60
N THR A 10 -0.28 7.95 8.45
CA THR A 10 1.07 8.30 8.92
C THR A 10 1.41 7.62 10.24
N ASN A 11 0.40 7.25 11.03
CA ASN A 11 0.56 6.61 12.32
C ASN A 11 0.09 5.14 12.27
N PRO A 12 0.96 4.16 12.58
CA PRO A 12 0.56 2.76 12.67
C PRO A 12 -0.60 2.47 13.62
N ALA A 13 -0.82 3.29 14.65
CA ALA A 13 -1.94 3.12 15.58
C ALA A 13 -3.31 3.37 14.94
N GLU A 14 -3.37 4.21 13.90
CA GLU A 14 -4.62 4.54 13.19
C GLU A 14 -4.93 3.54 12.07
N PHE A 15 -3.92 2.76 11.66
CA PHE A 15 -4.02 1.79 10.58
C PHE A 15 -5.20 0.84 10.74
N GLU A 16 -5.35 0.23 11.92
CA GLU A 16 -6.41 -0.77 12.15
C GLU A 16 -7.81 -0.18 12.00
N GLY A 17 -8.01 1.06 12.47
CA GLY A 17 -9.28 1.77 12.33
C GLY A 17 -9.61 2.07 10.88
N ILE A 18 -8.64 2.61 10.13
CA ILE A 18 -8.80 2.99 8.72
C ILE A 18 -9.02 1.75 7.85
N ILE A 19 -8.28 0.66 8.10
CA ILE A 19 -8.48 -0.60 7.38
C ILE A 19 -9.86 -1.14 7.63
N LYS A 20 -10.32 -1.15 8.88
CA LYS A 20 -11.66 -1.62 9.23
C LYS A 20 -12.76 -0.82 8.55
N GLU A 21 -12.61 0.51 8.48
CA GLU A 21 -13.53 1.38 7.75
C GLU A 21 -13.49 1.09 6.23
N ALA A 22 -12.28 0.97 5.67
CA ALA A 22 -12.07 0.71 4.25
C ALA A 22 -12.68 -0.63 3.82
N VAL A 23 -12.43 -1.73 4.55
CA VAL A 23 -12.98 -3.05 4.21
C VAL A 23 -14.49 -3.14 4.44
N SER A 24 -15.04 -2.29 5.32
CA SER A 24 -16.49 -2.20 5.52
C SER A 24 -17.18 -1.43 4.39
N SER A 25 -16.48 -0.47 3.77
CA SER A 25 -17.05 0.41 2.73
C SER A 25 -16.75 -0.09 1.32
N TYR A 26 -15.61 -0.76 1.13
CA TYR A 26 -15.07 -1.16 -0.16
C TYR A 26 -14.77 -2.66 -0.18
N LYS A 27 -15.13 -3.31 -1.29
CA LYS A 27 -14.82 -4.74 -1.51
C LYS A 27 -13.34 -4.99 -1.83
N ASN A 28 -12.72 -4.04 -2.52
CA ASN A 28 -11.35 -4.15 -3.02
C ASN A 28 -10.46 -3.12 -2.31
N VAL A 29 -9.90 -3.49 -1.16
CA VAL A 29 -8.96 -2.64 -0.41
C VAL A 29 -7.54 -3.10 -0.67
N PHE A 30 -6.68 -2.15 -0.97
CA PHE A 30 -5.26 -2.35 -1.14
C PHE A 30 -4.52 -1.45 -0.17
N VAL A 31 -3.47 -1.96 0.43
CA VAL A 31 -2.63 -1.25 1.39
C VAL A 31 -1.25 -1.11 0.81
N ASN A 32 -0.80 0.12 0.61
CA ASN A 32 0.51 0.42 0.07
C ASN A 32 1.39 0.98 1.18
N PHE A 33 2.40 0.22 1.60
CA PHE A 33 3.40 0.66 2.56
C PHE A 33 4.51 1.38 1.80
N ILE A 34 4.60 2.69 2.00
CA ILE A 34 5.57 3.55 1.32
C ILE A 34 6.33 4.40 2.32
N SER A 35 7.48 4.94 1.92
CA SER A 35 8.15 5.99 2.68
C SER A 35 7.30 7.25 2.77
N ASN A 36 7.41 8.03 3.84
CA ASN A 36 6.85 9.38 3.86
C ASN A 36 7.66 10.33 2.96
N ILE A 37 7.08 11.50 2.70
CA ILE A 37 7.77 12.60 2.02
C ILE A 37 8.79 13.19 2.99
N ASP A 38 10.04 13.26 2.55
CA ASP A 38 11.10 13.94 3.26
C ASP A 38 10.90 15.47 3.11
N PRO A 39 10.79 16.22 4.22
CA PRO A 39 10.52 17.66 4.19
C PRO A 39 11.68 18.48 3.61
N THR A 40 12.89 17.90 3.54
CA THR A 40 14.08 18.57 3.00
C THR A 40 14.15 18.44 1.48
N THR A 41 13.84 17.25 0.96
CA THR A 41 13.89 16.98 -0.49
C THR A 41 12.54 17.09 -1.19
N CYS A 42 11.46 17.32 -0.43
CA CYS A 42 10.07 17.32 -0.89
C CYS A 42 9.70 16.07 -1.70
N SER A 43 10.37 14.94 -1.43
CA SER A 43 10.25 13.69 -2.16
C SER A 43 10.24 12.50 -1.20
N LEU A 44 9.70 11.36 -1.62
CA LEU A 44 9.75 10.11 -0.86
C LEU A 44 11.22 9.77 -0.51
N TRP A 45 11.54 9.53 0.78
CA TRP A 45 12.94 9.29 1.16
C TRP A 45 13.50 7.96 0.66
N CYS A 46 12.63 7.00 0.33
CA CYS A 46 13.02 5.72 -0.26
C CYS A 46 12.97 5.82 -1.79
N ARG A 47 14.09 5.46 -2.45
CA ARG A 47 14.21 5.52 -3.90
C ARG A 47 13.23 4.57 -4.60
N ASP A 48 13.07 3.35 -4.08
CA ASP A 48 12.16 2.36 -4.65
C ASP A 48 10.70 2.83 -4.53
N CYS A 49 10.34 3.49 -3.42
CA CYS A 49 9.02 4.11 -3.28
C CYS A 49 8.77 5.22 -4.31
N GLN A 50 9.78 6.02 -4.67
CA GLN A 50 9.66 7.04 -5.74
C GLN A 50 9.33 6.42 -7.10
N VAL A 51 9.82 5.20 -7.37
CA VAL A 51 9.56 4.49 -8.62
C VAL A 51 8.19 3.82 -8.58
N SER A 52 7.84 3.16 -7.47
CA SER A 52 6.59 2.40 -7.37
C SER A 52 5.34 3.26 -7.24
N GLU A 53 5.40 4.39 -6.53
CA GLU A 53 4.22 5.23 -6.25
C GLU A 53 3.47 5.69 -7.52
N PRO A 54 4.14 6.25 -8.55
CA PRO A 54 3.46 6.66 -9.76
C PRO A 54 2.92 5.47 -10.56
N ILE A 55 3.59 4.32 -10.50
CA ILE A 55 3.16 3.09 -11.17
C ILE A 55 1.87 2.57 -10.53
N VAL A 56 1.86 2.45 -9.20
CA VAL A 56 0.68 2.02 -8.43
C VAL A 56 -0.49 2.96 -8.68
N ASN A 57 -0.31 4.28 -8.53
CA ASN A 57 -1.40 5.23 -8.77
C ASN A 57 -1.96 5.11 -10.19
N LYS A 58 -1.09 5.01 -11.21
CA LYS A 58 -1.51 4.88 -12.61
C LYS A 58 -2.31 3.59 -12.84
N SER A 59 -1.89 2.47 -12.27
CA SER A 59 -2.62 1.20 -12.35
C SER A 59 -4.00 1.28 -11.69
N PHE A 60 -4.12 1.98 -10.56
CA PHE A 60 -5.41 2.19 -9.89
C PHE A 60 -6.32 3.12 -10.69
N ASP A 61 -5.79 4.22 -11.25
CA ASP A 61 -6.56 5.17 -12.07
C ASP A 61 -7.06 4.56 -13.38
N LYS A 62 -6.32 3.60 -13.94
CA LYS A 62 -6.75 2.81 -15.10
C LYS A 62 -7.89 1.86 -14.79
N SER A 63 -8.05 1.46 -13.53
CA SER A 63 -9.10 0.52 -13.14
C SER A 63 -10.47 1.13 -13.40
N LYS A 64 -11.38 0.32 -13.96
CA LYS A 64 -12.79 0.71 -14.13
C LYS A 64 -13.62 0.45 -12.88
N GLU A 65 -13.04 -0.26 -11.92
CA GLU A 65 -13.70 -0.77 -10.73
C GLU A 65 -13.46 0.16 -9.55
N GLU A 66 -14.33 0.09 -8.55
CA GLU A 66 -14.18 0.87 -7.32
C GLU A 66 -13.10 0.22 -6.44
N LEU A 67 -11.97 0.92 -6.33
CA LEU A 67 -10.81 0.47 -5.56
C LEU A 67 -10.57 1.42 -4.38
N CYS A 68 -10.17 0.86 -3.25
CA CYS A 68 -9.69 1.62 -2.11
C CYS A 68 -8.19 1.40 -1.94
N LEU A 69 -7.42 2.47 -1.87
CA LEU A 69 -5.98 2.46 -1.64
C LEU A 69 -5.69 3.13 -0.28
N VAL A 70 -5.06 2.39 0.61
CA VAL A 70 -4.62 2.85 1.93
C VAL A 70 -3.10 2.99 1.91
N GLU A 71 -2.62 4.23 1.80
CA GLU A 71 -1.18 4.54 1.80
C GLU A 71 -0.66 4.72 3.21
N CYS A 72 0.15 3.76 3.66
CA CYS A 72 0.83 3.82 4.94
C CYS A 72 2.19 4.50 4.75
N GLN A 73 2.27 5.77 5.11
CA GLN A 73 3.48 6.58 5.01
C GLN A 73 4.38 6.35 6.22
N ILE A 74 5.54 5.77 5.97
CA ILE A 74 6.50 5.38 6.99
C ILE A 74 7.61 6.41 7.08
N ALA A 75 7.77 7.01 8.26
CA ALA A 75 8.89 7.90 8.54
C ALA A 75 10.22 7.14 8.46
N ARG A 76 11.26 7.79 7.91
CA ARG A 76 12.61 7.23 7.91
C ARG A 76 13.10 6.97 9.33
N ASP A 77 12.82 7.93 10.21
CA ASP A 77 13.12 7.86 11.63
C ASP A 77 12.24 6.79 12.30
N GLY A 78 12.87 5.86 13.01
CA GLY A 78 12.17 4.75 13.66
C GLY A 78 11.88 3.53 12.76
N TYR A 79 11.99 3.61 11.43
CA TYR A 79 11.85 2.44 10.54
C TYR A 79 13.20 1.88 10.06
N LYS A 80 14.11 2.74 9.57
CA LYS A 80 15.37 2.28 8.97
C LYS A 80 16.28 1.68 10.04
N GLY A 81 16.51 0.36 9.96
CA GLY A 81 17.33 -0.37 10.93
C GLY A 81 16.59 -0.78 12.20
N ASN A 82 15.28 -0.56 12.29
CA ASN A 82 14.47 -0.98 13.43
C ASN A 82 13.70 -2.27 13.10
N PRO A 83 14.07 -3.42 13.69
CA PRO A 83 13.31 -4.65 13.53
C PRO A 83 11.97 -4.63 14.28
N ASP A 84 11.86 -3.86 15.37
CA ASP A 84 10.70 -3.79 16.25
C ASP A 84 9.61 -2.81 15.76
N HIS A 85 9.73 -2.32 14.53
CA HIS A 85 8.74 -1.39 13.98
C HIS A 85 7.34 -2.04 13.93
N PRO A 86 6.25 -1.31 14.29
CA PRO A 86 4.90 -1.87 14.38
C PRO A 86 4.46 -2.66 13.15
N TYR A 87 4.75 -2.18 11.94
CA TYR A 87 4.40 -2.92 10.71
C TYR A 87 5.23 -4.20 10.46
N ARG A 88 6.43 -4.31 11.06
CA ARG A 88 7.26 -5.52 10.97
C ARG A 88 6.82 -6.57 11.99
N THR A 89 6.46 -6.12 13.19
CA THR A 89 6.02 -6.99 14.29
C THR A 89 4.55 -7.36 14.21
N ASN A 90 3.73 -6.60 13.47
CA ASN A 90 2.32 -6.90 13.27
C ASN A 90 2.18 -8.26 12.55
N PRO A 91 1.50 -9.25 13.17
CA PRO A 91 1.38 -10.60 12.65
C PRO A 91 0.59 -10.69 11.33
N GLN A 92 -0.25 -9.69 11.03
CA GLN A 92 -0.99 -9.63 9.78
C GLN A 92 -0.12 -9.08 8.65
N ILE A 93 0.73 -8.07 8.93
CA ILE A 93 1.48 -7.37 7.89
C ILE A 93 2.84 -8.04 7.65
N GLN A 94 3.59 -8.30 8.72
CA GLN A 94 4.97 -8.82 8.68
C GLN A 94 5.84 -8.12 7.63
N LEU A 95 5.80 -6.78 7.62
CA LEU A 95 6.45 -5.96 6.59
C LEU A 95 7.96 -6.27 6.54
N LYS A 96 8.46 -6.72 5.40
CA LYS A 96 9.90 -7.01 5.23
C LYS A 96 10.65 -5.80 4.70
N ALA A 97 10.08 -5.15 3.70
CA ALA A 97 10.66 -4.03 2.98
C ALA A 97 9.58 -3.04 2.55
N ILE A 98 10.01 -1.89 2.02
CA ILE A 98 9.15 -0.92 1.34
C ILE A 98 9.78 -0.61 -0.02
N PRO A 99 8.99 -0.34 -1.08
CA PRO A 99 7.53 -0.35 -1.14
C PRO A 99 6.94 -1.76 -1.01
N THR A 100 5.74 -1.89 -0.45
CA THR A 100 5.00 -3.16 -0.43
C THR A 100 3.51 -2.90 -0.60
N LEU A 101 2.91 -3.54 -1.60
CA LEU A 101 1.48 -3.45 -1.90
C LEU A 101 0.78 -4.74 -1.46
N VAL A 102 -0.17 -4.63 -0.54
CA VAL A 102 -0.91 -5.76 0.04
C VAL A 102 -2.37 -5.66 -0.37
N PHE A 103 -2.97 -6.76 -0.81
CA PHE A 103 -4.42 -6.82 -1.00
C PHE A 103 -5.10 -7.26 0.30
N TRP A 104 -6.04 -6.45 0.78
CA TRP A 104 -6.74 -6.65 2.04
C TRP A 104 -8.22 -6.87 1.78
N ASN A 105 -8.73 -8.06 2.09
CA ASN A 105 -10.14 -8.39 1.90
C ASN A 105 -10.67 -9.18 3.10
N GLN A 106 -11.73 -8.65 3.72
CA GLN A 106 -12.57 -9.30 4.74
C GLN A 106 -11.78 -10.20 5.72
N ASP A 107 -10.84 -9.58 6.45
CA ASP A 107 -10.04 -10.12 7.56
C ASP A 107 -8.62 -10.66 7.29
N LEU A 108 -8.17 -10.89 6.05
CA LEU A 108 -6.80 -11.40 5.82
C LEU A 108 -6.03 -10.69 4.69
N PRO A 109 -4.76 -10.31 4.92
CA PRO A 109 -3.85 -9.94 3.84
C PRO A 109 -3.56 -11.19 3.01
N LYS A 110 -3.96 -11.18 1.73
CA LYS A 110 -3.89 -12.39 0.89
C LYS A 110 -2.59 -12.52 0.12
N LYS A 111 -2.15 -11.43 -0.50
CA LYS A 111 -0.98 -11.40 -1.37
C LYS A 111 -0.28 -10.07 -1.17
N THR A 112 1.04 -10.10 -1.34
CA THR A 112 1.91 -8.94 -1.19
C THR A 112 2.78 -8.86 -2.44
N LEU A 113 2.81 -7.72 -3.11
CA LEU A 113 3.89 -7.37 -4.03
C LEU A 113 4.93 -6.60 -3.24
N VAL A 114 6.20 -7.00 -3.37
CA VAL A 114 7.30 -6.43 -2.58
C VAL A 114 8.36 -5.86 -3.52
N GLU A 115 8.85 -4.66 -3.22
CA GLU A 115 10.03 -4.03 -3.85
C GLU A 115 9.99 -4.04 -5.39
N GLU A 116 10.84 -4.85 -6.03
CA GLU A 116 11.00 -4.91 -7.48
C GLU A 116 9.73 -5.32 -8.21
N GLU A 117 8.84 -6.07 -7.55
CA GLU A 117 7.56 -6.44 -8.15
C GLU A 117 6.64 -5.23 -8.34
N CYS A 118 6.85 -4.16 -7.57
CA CYS A 118 6.14 -2.88 -7.71
C CYS A 118 6.80 -1.94 -8.75
N HIS A 119 7.92 -2.32 -9.36
CA HIS A 119 8.60 -1.52 -10.39
C HIS A 119 8.08 -1.77 -11.81
N ASP A 120 7.26 -2.81 -12.02
CA ASP A 120 6.68 -3.13 -13.32
C ASP A 120 5.16 -2.88 -13.30
N GLU A 121 4.72 -1.92 -14.11
CA GLU A 121 3.31 -1.59 -14.30
C GLU A 121 2.47 -2.81 -14.70
N SER A 122 3.02 -3.71 -15.51
CA SER A 122 2.33 -4.93 -15.93
C SER A 122 2.08 -5.88 -14.76
N ASN A 123 3.00 -5.94 -13.80
CA ASN A 123 2.85 -6.77 -12.60
C ASN A 123 1.79 -6.19 -11.67
N VAL A 124 1.81 -4.87 -11.45
CA VAL A 124 0.80 -4.17 -10.65
C VAL A 124 -0.59 -4.29 -11.31
N ASP A 125 -0.69 -4.09 -12.61
CA ASP A 125 -1.94 -4.23 -13.37
C ASP A 125 -2.49 -5.66 -13.26
N LYS A 126 -1.65 -6.68 -13.49
CA LYS A 126 -2.04 -8.10 -13.34
C LYS A 126 -2.44 -8.43 -11.91
N TYR A 127 -1.76 -7.87 -10.94
CA TYR A 127 -2.04 -8.09 -9.53
C TYR A 127 -3.42 -7.53 -9.16
N ILE A 128 -3.69 -6.26 -9.47
CA ILE A 128 -5.01 -5.63 -9.26
C ILE A 128 -6.07 -6.43 -10.02
N ALA A 129 -5.84 -6.71 -11.30
CA ALA A 129 -6.75 -7.47 -12.14
C ALA A 129 -7.05 -8.87 -11.58
N SER A 130 -6.09 -9.54 -10.94
CA SER A 130 -6.29 -10.87 -10.35
C SER A 130 -7.27 -10.88 -9.17
N PHE A 131 -7.46 -9.76 -8.48
CA PHE A 131 -8.41 -9.64 -7.38
C PHE A 131 -9.74 -9.07 -7.84
N VAL A 132 -9.67 -8.11 -8.75
CA VAL A 132 -10.82 -7.39 -9.27
C VAL A 132 -11.67 -8.27 -10.21
N ASN A 133 -11.05 -9.06 -11.10
CA ASN A 133 -11.78 -9.92 -12.05
C ASN A 133 -12.27 -11.26 -11.47
N LYS A 134 -12.04 -11.52 -10.17
CA LYS A 134 -12.48 -12.76 -9.51
C LYS A 134 -13.90 -12.70 -8.93
N ASN A 135 -14.65 -11.64 -9.22
CA ASN A 135 -16.06 -11.48 -8.83
C ASN A 135 -16.98 -11.57 -10.04
#